data_AF-A0A2S9F9U3-F1
#
_entry.id   AF-A0A2S9F9U3-F1
#
_cell.length_a   1.000
_cell.length_b   1.000
_cell.length_c   1.000
_cell.angle_alpha   90.00
_cell.angle_beta   90.00
_cell.angle_gamma   90.00
#
_symmetry.space_group_name_H-M   'P 1'
#
loop_
_entity.id
_entity.type
_entity.pdbx_description
1 polymer ?
#
loop_
_entity_poly.entity_id
_entity_poly.type
_entity_poly.pdbx_seq_one_letter_code
_entity_poly.pdbx_strand_id
1 'polypeptide(L)'
;MSRWLAALHLETVTQVRQRFVHAATLSGLLWLTVLLPMPTRLRPIIEPYVLVGDITIIGFFFIGGSVFFEKQERTLGAVICSPLRFWEYLSVKITVLMAVSLGVAIVVVGVTHGVGLDLLPVMTGVVLGTLVMLLAGFASSLPFASVSDWFLSTTVPLAVLALPVLHLSGVWPNPVLYL
;
A
#
# COMPACT_ATOMS: atom_id res chain seq x y z
N MET A 1 10.84 12.76 24.30
CA MET A 1 10.39 12.03 23.09
C MET A 1 9.92 13.07 22.08
N SER A 2 10.33 12.98 20.80
CA SER A 2 9.80 13.87 19.77
C SER A 2 8.31 13.53 19.53
N ARG A 3 7.50 14.54 19.24
CA ARG A 3 6.06 14.38 18.95
C ARG A 3 5.80 13.34 17.86
N TRP A 4 6.67 13.31 16.86
CA TRP A 4 6.64 12.35 15.77
C TRP A 4 6.80 10.90 16.23
N LEU A 5 7.73 10.60 17.15
CA LEU A 5 7.91 9.25 17.70
C LEU A 5 6.71 8.78 18.52
N ALA A 6 6.10 9.69 19.29
CA ALA A 6 4.89 9.38 20.04
C ALA A 6 3.71 9.07 19.11
N ALA A 7 3.56 9.85 18.02
CA ALA A 7 2.56 9.60 17.00
C ALA A 7 2.82 8.28 16.24
N LEU A 8 4.08 7.95 15.94
CA LEU A 8 4.45 6.69 15.30
C LEU A 8 4.13 5.48 16.19
N HIS A 9 4.41 5.57 17.48
CA HIS A 9 4.02 4.52 18.42
C HIS A 9 2.48 4.38 18.51
N LEU A 10 1.75 5.50 18.54
CA LEU A 10 0.30 5.45 18.55
C LEU A 10 -0.25 4.79 17.27
N GLU A 11 0.23 5.21 16.09
CA GLU A 11 -0.22 4.69 14.80
C GLU A 11 0.08 3.19 14.64
N THR A 12 1.25 2.74 15.08
CA THR A 12 1.59 1.30 15.06
C THR A 12 0.65 0.50 15.96
N VAL A 13 0.36 0.99 17.17
CA VAL A 13 -0.57 0.32 18.09
C VAL A 13 -1.99 0.30 17.53
N THR A 14 -2.48 1.40 16.95
CA THR A 14 -3.83 1.45 16.35
C THR A 14 -3.95 0.51 15.16
N GLN A 15 -2.96 0.46 14.28
CA GLN A 15 -2.97 -0.45 13.14
C GLN A 15 -2.93 -1.93 13.54
N VAL A 16 -2.16 -2.28 14.58
CA VAL A 16 -2.16 -3.63 15.15
C VAL A 16 -3.53 -3.97 15.73
N ARG A 17 -4.15 -3.05 16.48
CA ARG A 17 -5.49 -3.23 17.07
C ARG A 17 -6.58 -3.38 16.00
N GLN A 18 -6.47 -2.61 14.91
CA GLN A 18 -7.35 -2.66 13.75
C GLN A 18 -7.06 -3.87 12.83
N ARG A 19 -6.08 -4.71 13.18
CA ARG A 19 -5.69 -5.94 12.46
C ARG A 19 -5.16 -5.71 11.04
N PHE A 20 -4.67 -4.50 10.72
CA PHE A 20 -4.03 -4.21 9.43
C PHE A 20 -2.82 -5.11 9.18
N VAL A 21 -2.01 -5.37 10.21
CA VAL A 21 -0.87 -6.30 10.10
C VAL A 21 -1.32 -7.70 9.70
N HIS A 22 -2.44 -8.17 10.26
CA HIS A 22 -2.96 -9.51 9.95
C HIS A 22 -3.50 -9.56 8.51
N ALA A 23 -4.17 -8.48 8.08
CA ALA A 23 -4.63 -8.34 6.70
C ALA A 23 -3.45 -8.29 5.71
N ALA A 24 -2.35 -7.59 6.04
CA ALA A 24 -1.13 -7.57 5.24
C ALA A 24 -0.48 -8.95 5.14
N THR A 25 -0.36 -9.68 6.25
CA THR A 25 0.15 -11.06 6.25
C THR A 25 -0.73 -11.96 5.40
N LEU A 26 -2.05 -11.84 5.51
CA LEU A 26 -3.00 -12.60 4.70
C LEU A 26 -2.87 -12.26 3.21
N SER A 27 -2.72 -10.98 2.85
CA SER A 27 -2.43 -10.55 1.46
C SER A 27 -1.17 -11.23 0.92
N GLY A 28 -0.05 -11.14 1.65
CA GLY A 28 1.20 -11.78 1.26
C GLY A 28 1.09 -13.30 1.11
N LEU A 29 0.37 -13.96 2.04
CA LEU A 29 0.10 -15.39 1.94
C LEU A 29 -0.75 -15.74 0.73
N LEU A 30 -1.80 -14.97 0.43
CA LEU A 30 -2.62 -15.17 -0.77
C LEU A 30 -1.74 -15.11 -2.03
N TRP A 31 -0.87 -14.12 -2.12
CA TRP A 31 0.05 -14.01 -3.26
C TRP A 31 1.03 -15.18 -3.36
N LEU A 32 1.58 -15.65 -2.24
CA LEU A 32 2.43 -16.85 -2.22
C LEU A 32 1.66 -18.11 -2.64
N THR A 33 0.41 -18.27 -2.22
CA THR A 33 -0.43 -19.40 -2.63
C THR A 33 -0.72 -19.41 -4.13
N VAL A 34 -0.73 -18.23 -4.77
CA VAL A 34 -0.87 -18.11 -6.23
C VAL A 34 0.45 -18.38 -6.94
N LEU A 35 1.58 -17.88 -6.42
CA LEU A 35 2.89 -17.95 -7.09
C LEU A 35 3.60 -19.31 -6.95
N LEU A 36 3.53 -19.95 -5.77
CA LEU A 36 4.22 -21.22 -5.51
C LEU A 36 3.79 -22.39 -6.40
N PRO A 37 2.50 -22.62 -6.71
CA PRO A 37 2.10 -23.71 -7.59
C PRO A 37 2.45 -23.46 -9.07
N MET A 38 2.83 -22.23 -9.44
CA MET A 38 3.14 -21.91 -10.84
C MET A 38 4.48 -22.51 -11.30
N PRO A 39 4.56 -22.95 -12.57
CA PRO A 39 5.81 -23.35 -13.20
C PRO A 39 6.86 -22.24 -13.11
N THR A 40 8.13 -22.62 -12.91
CA THR A 40 9.27 -21.68 -12.82
C THR A 40 9.41 -20.74 -14.02
N ARG A 41 8.85 -21.10 -15.18
CA ARG A 41 8.83 -20.22 -16.38
C ARG A 41 7.81 -19.09 -16.29
N LEU A 42 6.72 -19.25 -15.54
CA LEU A 42 5.63 -18.26 -15.45
C LEU A 42 5.79 -17.31 -14.26
N ARG A 43 6.52 -17.73 -13.21
CA ARG A 43 6.73 -16.92 -12.00
C ARG A 43 7.32 -15.53 -12.29
N PRO A 44 8.37 -15.37 -13.13
CA PRO A 44 8.96 -14.05 -13.39
C PRO A 44 8.04 -13.12 -14.17
N ILE A 45 7.07 -13.68 -14.91
CA ILE A 45 6.10 -12.89 -15.68
C ILE A 45 4.99 -12.38 -14.75
N ILE A 46 4.57 -13.18 -13.78
CA ILE A 46 3.41 -12.90 -12.93
C ILE A 46 3.78 -12.11 -11.67
N GLU A 47 4.99 -12.29 -11.15
CA GLU A 47 5.45 -11.63 -9.92
C GLU A 47 5.35 -10.10 -9.95
N PRO A 48 5.70 -9.38 -11.03
CA PRO A 48 5.53 -7.92 -11.08
C PRO A 48 4.05 -7.50 -10.89
N TYR A 49 3.09 -8.26 -11.43
CA TYR A 49 1.67 -7.98 -11.25
C TYR A 49 1.23 -8.20 -9.81
N VAL A 50 1.76 -9.25 -9.19
CA VAL A 50 1.51 -9.56 -7.78
C VAL A 50 2.01 -8.43 -6.88
N LEU A 51 3.22 -7.94 -7.14
CA LEU A 51 3.79 -6.81 -6.39
C LEU A 51 2.96 -5.54 -6.60
N VAL A 52 2.59 -5.20 -7.84
CA VAL A 52 1.73 -4.04 -8.09
C VAL A 52 0.35 -4.17 -7.43
N GLY A 53 -0.21 -5.38 -7.41
CA GLY A 53 -1.45 -5.70 -6.71
C GLY A 53 -1.31 -5.46 -5.20
N ASP A 54 -0.24 -5.96 -4.58
CA ASP A 54 0.01 -5.75 -3.15
C ASP A 54 0.27 -4.27 -2.81
N ILE A 55 1.03 -3.57 -3.65
CA ILE A 55 1.26 -2.12 -3.57
C ILE A 55 -0.08 -1.36 -3.62
N THR A 56 -1.02 -1.84 -4.43
CA THR A 56 -2.36 -1.25 -4.52
C THR A 56 -3.19 -1.55 -3.27
N ILE A 57 -3.17 -2.80 -2.78
CA ILE A 57 -3.92 -3.20 -1.58
C ILE A 57 -3.44 -2.41 -0.36
N ILE A 58 -2.14 -2.44 -0.09
CA ILE A 58 -1.57 -1.80 1.10
C ILE A 58 -1.46 -0.29 0.88
N GLY A 59 -0.96 0.14 -0.28
CA GLY A 59 -0.75 1.56 -0.56
C GLY A 59 -2.06 2.34 -0.70
N PHE A 60 -3.02 1.85 -1.47
CA PHE A 60 -4.25 2.61 -1.73
C PHE A 60 -5.33 2.31 -0.68
N PHE A 61 -5.61 1.04 -0.40
CA PHE A 61 -6.74 0.68 0.45
C PHE A 61 -6.45 0.80 1.94
N PHE A 62 -5.24 0.46 2.43
CA PHE A 62 -5.01 0.48 3.87
C PHE A 62 -4.94 1.90 4.44
N ILE A 63 -4.35 2.85 3.72
CA ILE A 63 -4.34 4.25 4.18
C ILE A 63 -5.75 4.85 4.17
N GLY A 64 -6.54 4.58 3.12
CA GLY A 64 -7.93 5.02 3.04
C GLY A 64 -8.75 4.39 4.18
N GLY A 65 -8.61 3.08 4.37
CA GLY A 65 -9.24 2.35 5.47
C GLY A 65 -8.87 2.91 6.84
N SER A 66 -7.59 3.21 7.08
CA SER A 66 -7.12 3.82 8.33
C SER A 66 -7.80 5.17 8.60
N VAL A 67 -7.93 6.02 7.58
CA VAL A 67 -8.65 7.31 7.69
C VAL A 67 -10.14 7.09 7.99
N PHE A 68 -10.78 6.10 7.36
CA PHE A 68 -12.19 5.79 7.66
C PHE A 68 -12.38 5.23 9.06
N PHE A 69 -11.46 4.40 9.57
CA PHE A 69 -11.50 3.97 10.96
C PHE A 69 -11.40 5.16 11.91
N GLU A 70 -10.50 6.11 11.64
CA GLU A 70 -10.40 7.33 12.46
C GLU A 70 -11.66 8.20 12.41
N LYS A 71 -12.31 8.29 11.24
CA LYS A 71 -13.59 8.97 11.08
C LYS A 71 -14.70 8.28 11.88
N GLN A 72 -14.77 6.94 11.83
CA GLN A 72 -15.79 6.14 12.51
C GLN A 72 -15.60 6.09 14.03
N GLU A 73 -14.35 5.95 14.50
CA GLU A 73 -14.00 5.95 15.93
C GLU A 73 -14.03 7.37 16.53
N ARG A 74 -14.30 8.41 15.73
CA ARG A 74 -14.28 9.84 16.11
C ARG A 74 -12.96 10.28 16.74
N THR A 75 -11.87 9.60 16.44
CA THR A 75 -10.53 9.91 16.94
C THR A 75 -9.87 11.05 16.16
N LEU A 76 -10.35 11.35 14.95
CA LEU A 76 -9.88 12.48 14.15
C LEU A 76 -9.97 13.82 14.91
N GLY A 77 -11.05 14.04 15.67
CA GLY A 77 -11.21 15.24 16.49
C GLY A 77 -10.15 15.36 17.59
N ALA A 78 -9.80 14.23 18.23
CA ALA A 78 -8.73 14.21 19.23
C ALA A 78 -7.36 14.51 18.63
N VAL A 79 -7.08 14.01 17.42
CA VAL A 79 -5.84 14.33 16.68
C VAL A 79 -5.77 15.82 16.35
N ILE A 80 -6.88 16.44 15.91
CA ILE A 80 -6.96 17.87 15.58
C ILE A 80 -6.76 18.76 16.82
N CYS A 81 -7.30 18.36 17.98
CA CYS A 81 -7.11 19.09 19.24
C CYS A 81 -5.72 18.86 19.88
N SER A 82 -4.97 17.88 19.40
CA SER A 82 -3.61 17.63 19.84
C SER A 82 -2.64 18.65 19.21
N PRO A 83 -1.45 18.85 19.78
CA PRO A 83 -0.49 19.76 19.18
C PRO A 83 0.08 19.27 17.84
N LEU A 84 -0.24 18.04 17.39
CA LEU A 84 0.34 17.36 16.22
C LEU A 84 0.08 18.11 14.90
N ARG A 85 1.12 18.29 14.08
CA ARG A 85 0.99 18.95 12.77
C ARG A 85 0.49 17.95 11.73
N PHE A 86 -0.21 18.45 10.71
CA PHE A 86 -0.68 17.62 9.59
C PHE A 86 0.45 16.82 8.92
N TRP A 87 1.61 17.44 8.69
CA TRP A 87 2.77 16.74 8.08
C TRP A 87 3.33 15.64 8.98
N GLU A 88 3.28 15.79 10.29
CA GLU A 88 3.70 14.74 11.24
C GLU A 88 2.69 13.58 11.18
N TYR A 89 1.39 13.87 11.17
CA TYR A 89 0.33 12.87 11.01
C TYR A 89 0.47 12.08 9.71
N LEU A 90 0.58 12.77 8.57
CA LEU A 90 0.67 12.12 7.26
C LEU A 90 1.97 11.33 7.11
N SER A 91 3.11 11.89 7.53
CA SER A 91 4.41 11.19 7.44
C SER A 91 4.44 9.93 8.31
N VAL A 92 3.83 9.96 9.49
CA VAL A 92 3.72 8.77 10.34
C VAL A 92 2.90 7.68 9.66
N LYS A 93 1.72 8.02 9.11
CA LYS A 93 0.88 7.04 8.39
C LYS A 93 1.59 6.42 7.20
N ILE A 94 2.24 7.27 6.39
CA ILE A 94 3.03 6.82 5.24
C ILE A 94 4.15 5.90 5.73
N THR A 95 4.90 6.27 6.77
CA THR A 95 6.04 5.48 7.26
C THR A 95 5.61 4.10 7.73
N VAL A 96 4.52 4.01 8.50
CA VAL A 96 4.05 2.72 9.04
C VAL A 96 3.55 1.82 7.90
N LEU A 97 2.70 2.33 7.01
CA LEU A 97 2.15 1.53 5.90
C LEU A 97 3.20 1.17 4.84
N MET A 98 4.15 2.07 4.59
CA MET A 98 5.33 1.81 3.76
C MET A 98 6.14 0.64 4.33
N ALA A 99 6.41 0.65 5.64
CA ALA A 99 7.16 -0.42 6.29
C ALA A 99 6.42 -1.78 6.19
N VAL A 100 5.09 -1.77 6.32
CA VAL A 100 4.26 -2.97 6.13
C VAL A 100 4.36 -3.49 4.69
N SER A 101 4.19 -2.62 3.69
CA SER A 101 4.25 -3.04 2.28
C SER A 101 5.65 -3.53 1.89
N LEU A 102 6.70 -2.85 2.34
CA LEU A 102 8.08 -3.32 2.16
C LEU A 102 8.32 -4.68 2.79
N GLY A 103 7.81 -4.90 4.01
CA GLY A 103 7.93 -6.19 4.69
C GLY A 103 7.28 -7.32 3.87
N VAL A 104 6.07 -7.09 3.35
CA VAL A 104 5.37 -8.06 2.50
C VAL A 104 6.14 -8.30 1.20
N ALA A 105 6.57 -7.25 0.51
CA ALA A 105 7.33 -7.37 -0.73
C ALA A 105 8.64 -8.15 -0.56
N ILE A 106 9.39 -7.90 0.52
CA ILE A 106 10.63 -8.62 0.83
C ILE A 106 10.35 -10.11 1.06
N VAL A 107 9.29 -10.44 1.80
CA VAL A 107 8.92 -11.84 2.07
C VAL A 107 8.49 -12.53 0.77
N VAL A 108 7.66 -11.89 -0.04
CA VAL A 108 7.18 -12.46 -1.31
C VAL A 108 8.36 -12.72 -2.25
N VAL A 109 9.19 -11.70 -2.51
CA VAL A 109 10.34 -11.80 -3.43
C VAL A 109 11.40 -12.78 -2.91
N GLY A 110 11.67 -12.76 -1.61
CA GLY A 110 12.65 -13.65 -0.99
C GLY A 110 12.26 -15.13 -1.12
N VAL A 111 10.96 -15.44 -1.02
CA VAL A 111 10.44 -16.81 -1.15
C VAL A 111 10.34 -17.26 -2.61
N THR A 112 10.05 -16.35 -3.55
CA THR A 112 9.82 -16.69 -4.96
C THR A 112 11.11 -16.84 -5.78
N HIS A 113 12.08 -15.95 -5.58
CA HIS A 113 13.29 -15.85 -6.40
C HIS A 113 14.58 -16.29 -5.69
N GLY A 114 14.59 -16.42 -4.37
CA GLY A 114 15.80 -16.68 -3.61
C GLY A 114 16.80 -15.50 -3.64
N VAL A 115 18.02 -15.73 -3.14
CA VAL A 115 19.02 -14.68 -2.82
C VAL A 115 19.74 -14.05 -4.04
N GLY A 116 19.27 -14.30 -5.26
CA GLY A 116 19.98 -13.96 -6.51
C GLY A 116 19.51 -12.70 -7.23
N LEU A 117 18.52 -11.96 -6.70
CA LEU A 117 17.99 -10.76 -7.33
C LEU A 117 18.68 -9.50 -6.79
N ASP A 118 18.89 -8.52 -7.66
CA ASP A 118 19.18 -7.15 -7.23
C ASP A 118 17.95 -6.63 -6.46
N LEU A 119 18.01 -6.71 -5.13
CA LEU A 119 16.95 -6.26 -4.24
C LEU A 119 16.76 -4.74 -4.32
N LEU A 120 17.80 -4.00 -4.70
CA LEU A 120 17.78 -2.53 -4.70
C LEU A 120 16.74 -1.95 -5.67
N PRO A 121 16.74 -2.32 -6.97
CA PRO A 121 15.72 -1.83 -7.91
C PRO A 121 14.30 -2.20 -7.50
N VAL A 122 14.07 -3.43 -7.02
CA VAL A 122 12.76 -3.89 -6.58
C VAL A 122 12.27 -3.07 -5.39
N MET A 123 13.12 -2.88 -4.39
CA MET A 123 12.80 -2.04 -3.23
C MET A 123 12.49 -0.61 -3.63
N THR A 124 13.27 -0.02 -4.54
CA THR A 124 12.99 1.35 -5.00
C THR A 124 11.64 1.44 -5.74
N GLY A 125 11.31 0.46 -6.58
CA GLY A 125 10.03 0.39 -7.28
C GLY A 125 8.85 0.24 -6.30
N VAL A 126 9.00 -0.64 -5.30
CA VAL A 126 7.98 -0.82 -4.26
C VAL A 126 7.81 0.47 -3.45
N VAL A 127 8.89 1.11 -3.00
CA VAL A 127 8.82 2.37 -2.24
C VAL A 127 8.14 3.47 -3.05
N LEU A 128 8.53 3.67 -4.31
CA LEU A 128 7.94 4.73 -5.13
C LEU A 128 6.47 4.43 -5.46
N GLY A 129 6.17 3.19 -5.85
CA GLY A 129 4.81 2.76 -6.17
C GLY A 129 3.87 2.87 -4.96
N THR A 130 4.31 2.39 -3.80
CA THR A 130 3.53 2.52 -2.55
C THR A 130 3.35 3.96 -2.14
N LEU A 131 4.37 4.81 -2.26
CA LEU A 131 4.25 6.23 -1.93
C LEU A 131 3.17 6.91 -2.78
N VAL A 132 3.17 6.66 -4.10
CA VAL A 132 2.14 7.19 -5.02
C VAL A 132 0.75 6.70 -4.60
N MET A 133 0.61 5.40 -4.35
CA MET A 133 -0.67 4.81 -3.95
C MET A 133 -1.14 5.29 -2.56
N LEU A 134 -0.23 5.50 -1.60
CA LEU A 134 -0.53 6.03 -0.28
C LEU A 134 -1.05 7.47 -0.37
N LEU A 135 -0.37 8.32 -1.14
CA LEU A 135 -0.79 9.70 -1.31
C LEU A 135 -2.13 9.80 -2.06
N ALA A 136 -2.31 9.01 -3.13
CA ALA A 136 -3.55 8.97 -3.90
C ALA A 136 -4.73 8.41 -3.07
N GLY A 137 -4.51 7.32 -2.33
CA GLY A 137 -5.51 6.70 -1.45
C GLY A 137 -5.91 7.65 -0.32
N PHE A 138 -4.93 8.31 0.30
CA PHE A 138 -5.18 9.31 1.33
C PHE A 138 -6.01 10.48 0.78
N ALA A 139 -5.54 11.13 -0.28
CA ALA A 139 -6.20 12.30 -0.85
C ALA A 139 -7.63 12.00 -1.32
N SER A 140 -7.84 10.86 -1.97
CA SER A 140 -9.15 10.45 -2.46
C SER A 140 -10.12 10.08 -1.33
N SER A 141 -9.64 9.64 -0.17
CA SER A 141 -10.48 9.26 0.98
C SER A 141 -11.04 10.44 1.77
N LEU A 142 -10.44 11.63 1.64
CA LEU A 142 -10.82 12.83 2.40
C LEU A 142 -12.28 13.26 2.21
N PRO A 143 -12.81 13.43 0.97
CA PRO A 143 -14.15 13.98 0.75
C PRO A 143 -15.29 13.02 1.12
N PHE A 144 -15.03 11.71 1.26
CA PHE A 144 -16.07 10.73 1.49
C PHE A 144 -16.30 10.47 2.98
N ALA A 145 -17.56 10.25 3.36
CA ALA A 145 -17.95 9.85 4.71
C ALA A 145 -18.07 8.32 4.86
N SER A 146 -18.39 7.62 3.78
CA SER A 146 -18.60 6.16 3.73
C SER A 146 -17.49 5.47 2.94
N VAL A 147 -17.03 4.32 3.46
CA VAL A 147 -16.05 3.46 2.80
C VAL A 147 -16.60 2.95 1.47
N SER A 148 -17.87 2.55 1.43
CA SER A 148 -18.50 1.97 0.23
C SER A 148 -18.57 2.96 -0.92
N ASP A 149 -18.97 4.21 -0.63
CA ASP A 149 -19.07 5.26 -1.64
C ASP A 149 -17.69 5.62 -2.20
N TRP A 150 -16.69 5.70 -1.31
CA TRP A 150 -15.31 5.92 -1.70
C TRP A 150 -14.77 4.78 -2.56
N PHE A 151 -14.98 3.53 -2.17
CA PHE A 151 -14.48 2.36 -2.90
C PHE A 151 -15.06 2.31 -4.32
N LEU A 152 -16.36 2.56 -4.48
CA LEU A 152 -17.01 2.60 -5.78
C LEU A 152 -16.50 3.78 -6.63
N SER A 153 -16.38 4.97 -6.03
CA SER A 153 -15.96 6.17 -6.76
C SER A 153 -14.47 6.14 -7.17
N THR A 154 -13.62 5.53 -6.35
CA THR A 154 -12.17 5.46 -6.61
C THR A 154 -11.75 4.37 -7.56
N THR A 155 -12.66 3.48 -7.96
CA THR A 155 -12.37 2.43 -8.95
C THR A 155 -11.86 3.03 -10.27
N VAL A 156 -12.44 4.15 -10.72
CA VAL A 156 -12.03 4.81 -11.98
C VAL A 156 -10.64 5.46 -11.85
N PRO A 157 -10.36 6.34 -10.86
CA PRO A 157 -9.02 6.85 -10.61
C PRO A 157 -7.97 5.75 -10.41
N LEU A 158 -8.32 4.68 -9.70
CA LEU A 158 -7.40 3.57 -9.45
C LEU A 158 -7.07 2.82 -10.74
N ALA A 159 -8.05 2.60 -11.62
CA ALA A 159 -7.82 2.00 -12.93
C ALA A 159 -6.87 2.86 -13.79
N VAL A 160 -6.98 4.19 -13.70
CA VAL A 160 -6.05 5.11 -14.37
C VAL A 160 -4.63 4.98 -13.79
N LEU A 161 -4.50 4.93 -12.47
CA LEU A 161 -3.20 4.73 -11.81
C LEU A 161 -2.59 3.35 -12.08
N ALA A 162 -3.42 2.36 -12.41
CA ALA A 162 -3.00 1.02 -12.79
C ALA A 162 -2.66 0.88 -14.29
N LEU A 163 -2.82 1.93 -15.11
CA LEU A 163 -2.50 1.88 -16.56
C LEU A 163 -1.06 1.43 -16.88
N PRO A 164 -0.01 1.75 -16.09
CA PRO A 164 1.34 1.24 -16.35
C PRO A 164 1.42 -0.29 -16.38
N VAL A 165 0.47 -0.99 -15.74
CA VAL A 165 0.37 -2.47 -15.78
C VAL A 165 0.04 -2.98 -17.20
N LEU A 166 -0.61 -2.17 -18.03
CA LEU A 166 -0.89 -2.51 -19.44
C LEU A 166 0.36 -2.47 -20.33
N HIS A 167 1.38 -1.71 -19.91
CA HIS A 167 2.68 -1.77 -20.56
C HIS A 167 3.36 -3.11 -20.29
N LEU A 168 3.31 -3.57 -19.02
CA LEU A 168 3.86 -4.86 -18.61
C LEU A 168 3.21 -6.03 -19.37
N SER A 169 1.92 -5.94 -19.71
CA SER A 169 1.20 -7.01 -20.42
C SER A 169 1.41 -7.02 -21.93
N GLY A 170 2.10 -6.02 -22.49
CA GLY A 170 2.28 -5.89 -23.93
C GLY A 170 0.99 -5.57 -24.71
N VAL A 171 -0.13 -5.35 -24.02
CA VAL A 171 -1.43 -5.03 -24.63
C VAL A 171 -1.42 -3.62 -25.21
N TRP A 172 -0.74 -2.69 -24.54
CA TRP A 172 -0.57 -1.33 -25.05
C TRP A 172 0.81 -0.77 -24.71
N PRO A 173 1.85 -1.09 -25.49
CA PRO A 173 3.21 -0.61 -25.26
C PRO A 173 3.35 0.83 -25.79
N ASN A 174 2.71 1.80 -25.12
CA ASN A 174 2.83 3.22 -25.47
C ASN A 174 3.77 3.93 -24.48
N PRO A 175 4.74 4.76 -24.95
CA PRO A 175 5.61 5.56 -24.08
C PRO A 175 4.86 6.48 -23.12
N VAL A 176 3.62 6.88 -23.44
CA VAL A 176 2.77 7.71 -22.58
C VAL A 176 2.46 7.04 -21.23
N LEU A 177 2.56 5.71 -21.13
CA LEU A 177 2.36 4.97 -19.87
C LEU A 177 3.48 5.17 -18.85
N TYR A 178 4.57 5.86 -19.22
CA TYR A 178 5.69 6.23 -18.34
C TYR A 178 5.69 7.71 -17.92
N LEU A 179 4.77 8.52 -18.43
CA LEU A 179 4.62 9.96 -18.12
C LEU A 179 3.53 10.20 -17.07
#